data_AF-A0A8J5ZHN5-F1
#
_entry.id   AF-A0A8J5ZHN5-F1
#
_cell.length_a   1.000
_cell.length_b   1.000
_cell.length_c   1.000
_cell.angle_alpha   90.00
_cell.angle_beta   90.00
_cell.angle_gamma   90.00
#
_symmetry.space_group_name_H-M   'P 1'
#
loop_
_entity.id
_entity.type
_entity.pdbx_description
1 polymer ?
#
loop_
_entity_poly.entity_id
_entity_poly.type
_entity_poly.pdbx_seq_one_letter_code
_entity_poly.pdbx_strand_id
1 'polypeptide(L)'
;MSTMDFNIGIEDVGVAILQELWNRVALQAVELAKETRDVVIEKDSFREFSRSITELDVLLKALNVRTIEAAMGTESTKVALEKLNDKLRRARKIIKNYKAGSRLRFLLHSHSVLMEMSGLAKDIATTISSFQLSNLDMALNLKSMNDEVIKKLNSMEFSMAAATKKIALEIENSVSQSSRNRENAVKLLEKIAEAVGADANASLVQTELALLKQEREEMEIQKKQAEALQLSQLMQLLYSTEIVPSPRNEEASTYHKQYPIGSFICPLCKEMMVDPVAVFCGHSFERNAIREYLESGKKIARLAKKSFKVWS
;
A
#
# COMPACT_ATOMS: atom_id res chain seq x y z
N MET A 1 -58.24 -23.33 30.46
CA MET A 1 -56.94 -22.72 30.79
C MET A 1 -56.24 -22.46 29.48
N SER A 2 -56.32 -21.22 28.98
CA SER A 2 -55.58 -20.80 27.79
C SER A 2 -54.13 -20.58 28.20
N THR A 3 -53.24 -21.42 27.69
CA THR A 3 -51.79 -21.17 27.68
C THR A 3 -51.55 -19.87 26.93
N MET A 4 -51.04 -18.86 27.63
CA MET A 4 -50.57 -17.62 27.00
C MET A 4 -49.27 -17.93 26.24
N ASP A 5 -49.26 -17.66 24.94
CA ASP A 5 -48.07 -17.77 24.08
C ASP A 5 -47.04 -16.69 24.45
N PHE A 6 -46.06 -17.06 25.26
CA PHE A 6 -44.90 -16.21 25.61
C PHE A 6 -43.88 -16.06 24.45
N ASN A 7 -44.13 -16.67 23.28
CA ASN A 7 -43.23 -16.58 22.12
C ASN A 7 -43.27 -15.23 21.39
N ILE A 8 -44.34 -14.45 21.57
CA ILE A 8 -44.55 -13.18 20.85
C ILE A 8 -43.46 -12.13 21.19
N GLY A 9 -42.89 -12.18 22.40
CA GLY A 9 -41.85 -11.23 22.83
C GLY A 9 -40.42 -11.58 22.41
N ILE A 10 -40.11 -12.85 22.14
CA ILE A 10 -38.75 -13.29 21.77
C ILE A 10 -38.57 -13.23 20.25
N GLU A 11 -39.60 -13.58 19.48
CA GLU A 11 -39.58 -13.46 18.02
C GLU A 11 -39.44 -12.00 17.58
N ASP A 12 -40.14 -11.07 18.23
CA ASP A 12 -40.09 -9.63 17.87
C ASP A 12 -38.71 -9.01 18.16
N VAL A 13 -38.03 -9.44 19.23
CA VAL A 13 -36.66 -9.03 19.54
C VAL A 13 -35.66 -9.63 18.53
N GLY A 14 -35.85 -10.88 18.11
CA GLY A 14 -35.03 -11.53 17.10
C GLY A 14 -35.09 -10.83 15.74
N VAL A 15 -36.30 -10.49 15.29
CA VAL A 15 -36.54 -9.75 14.05
C VAL A 15 -35.95 -8.34 14.11
N ALA A 16 -36.05 -7.65 15.26
CA ALA A 16 -35.45 -6.33 15.45
C ALA A 16 -33.91 -6.36 15.34
N ILE A 17 -33.26 -7.39 15.91
CA ILE A 17 -31.80 -7.58 15.80
C ILE A 17 -31.39 -7.84 14.34
N LEU A 18 -32.14 -8.67 13.62
CA LEU A 18 -31.90 -8.93 12.19
C LEU A 18 -32.07 -7.67 11.36
N GLN A 19 -33.08 -6.85 11.65
CA GLN A 19 -33.32 -5.59 10.94
C GLN A 19 -32.19 -4.58 11.18
N GLU A 20 -31.68 -4.48 12.41
CA GLU A 20 -30.52 -3.63 12.71
C GLU A 20 -29.27 -4.11 11.97
N LEU A 21 -29.02 -5.42 11.94
CA LEU A 21 -27.90 -5.99 11.19
C LEU A 21 -28.04 -5.75 9.68
N TRP A 22 -29.25 -5.88 9.14
CA TRP A 22 -29.57 -5.55 7.75
C TRP A 22 -29.24 -4.09 7.42
N ASN A 23 -29.68 -3.16 8.27
CA ASN A 23 -29.41 -1.74 8.10
C ASN A 23 -27.91 -1.43 8.11
N ARG A 24 -27.15 -2.11 8.98
CA ARG A 24 -25.68 -1.99 9.02
C ARG A 24 -25.03 -2.48 7.73
N VAL A 25 -25.46 -3.63 7.20
CA VAL A 25 -24.96 -4.18 5.93
C VAL A 25 -25.23 -3.20 4.78
N ALA A 26 -26.47 -2.68 4.69
CA ALA A 26 -26.84 -1.71 3.68
C ALA A 26 -25.99 -0.43 3.77
N LEU A 27 -25.79 0.10 4.99
CA LEU A 27 -24.92 1.25 5.22
C LEU A 27 -23.47 0.97 4.79
N GLN A 28 -22.91 -0.19 5.14
CA GLN A 28 -21.56 -0.56 4.72
C GLN A 28 -21.43 -0.67 3.20
N ALA A 29 -22.45 -1.17 2.50
CA ALA A 29 -22.46 -1.22 1.03
C ALA A 29 -22.41 0.18 0.42
N VAL A 30 -23.24 1.12 0.91
CA VAL A 30 -23.23 2.53 0.47
C VAL A 30 -21.86 3.17 0.69
N GLU A 31 -21.31 3.02 1.90
CA GLU A 31 -20.02 3.61 2.25
C GLU A 31 -18.87 3.00 1.43
N LEU A 32 -18.88 1.68 1.21
CA LEU A 32 -17.91 1.00 0.37
C LEU A 32 -17.98 1.49 -1.08
N ALA A 33 -19.18 1.58 -1.66
CA ALA A 33 -19.37 2.04 -3.03
C ALA A 33 -18.83 3.46 -3.23
N LYS A 34 -19.10 4.36 -2.27
CA LYS A 34 -18.56 5.73 -2.27
C LYS A 34 -17.04 5.72 -2.17
N GLU A 35 -16.49 5.00 -1.20
CA GLU A 35 -15.04 4.93 -1.00
C GLU A 35 -14.31 4.36 -2.22
N THR A 36 -14.90 3.38 -2.91
CA THR A 36 -14.28 2.77 -4.10
C THR A 36 -14.23 3.72 -5.30
N ARG A 37 -15.18 4.66 -5.40
CA ARG A 37 -15.34 5.52 -6.58
C ARG A 37 -14.17 6.49 -6.79
N ASP A 38 -13.53 6.93 -5.71
CA ASP A 38 -12.47 7.94 -5.77
C ASP A 38 -11.06 7.32 -5.84
N VAL A 39 -10.95 6.02 -6.17
CA VAL A 39 -9.65 5.37 -6.33
C VAL A 39 -8.98 5.84 -7.63
N VAL A 40 -7.70 6.23 -7.56
CA VAL A 40 -6.96 6.86 -8.67
C VAL A 40 -6.16 5.86 -9.50
N ILE A 41 -5.76 4.73 -8.95
CA ILE A 41 -4.93 3.73 -9.64
C ILE A 41 -5.78 2.47 -9.90
N GLU A 42 -5.59 1.81 -11.05
CA GLU A 42 -6.44 0.69 -11.52
C GLU A 42 -7.95 1.04 -11.54
N LYS A 43 -8.27 2.26 -11.98
CA LYS A 43 -9.59 2.90 -11.88
C LYS A 43 -10.73 2.06 -12.43
N ASP A 44 -10.52 1.33 -13.51
CA ASP A 44 -11.59 0.63 -14.21
C ASP A 44 -12.14 -0.54 -13.38
N SER A 45 -11.25 -1.41 -12.86
CA SER A 45 -11.63 -2.55 -12.02
C SER A 45 -12.34 -2.10 -10.73
N PHE A 46 -11.82 -1.07 -10.07
CA PHE A 46 -12.45 -0.51 -8.87
C PHE A 46 -13.77 0.20 -9.18
N ARG A 47 -13.90 0.84 -10.34
CA ARG A 47 -15.16 1.47 -10.76
C ARG A 47 -16.23 0.44 -11.08
N GLU A 48 -15.87 -0.67 -11.71
CA GLU A 48 -16.77 -1.81 -11.90
C GLU A 48 -17.20 -2.41 -10.57
N PHE A 49 -16.27 -2.62 -9.64
CA PHE A 49 -16.59 -3.05 -8.27
C PHE A 49 -17.56 -2.09 -7.57
N SER A 50 -17.29 -0.77 -7.62
CA SER A 50 -18.16 0.27 -7.04
C SER A 50 -19.59 0.20 -7.60
N ARG A 51 -19.74 -0.04 -8.91
CA ARG A 51 -21.06 -0.20 -9.55
C ARG A 51 -21.79 -1.43 -9.06
N SER A 52 -21.13 -2.59 -9.01
CA SER A 52 -21.76 -3.82 -8.50
C SER A 52 -22.16 -3.70 -7.04
N ILE A 53 -21.37 -3.02 -6.20
CA ILE A 53 -21.75 -2.74 -4.81
C ILE A 53 -22.92 -1.73 -4.73
N THR A 54 -23.00 -0.78 -5.66
CA THR A 54 -24.16 0.14 -5.74
C THR A 54 -25.43 -0.61 -6.15
N GLU A 55 -25.34 -1.53 -7.10
CA GLU A 55 -26.45 -2.42 -7.46
C GLU A 55 -26.86 -3.32 -6.29
N LEU A 56 -25.89 -3.85 -5.53
CA LEU A 56 -26.15 -4.58 -4.30
C LEU A 56 -26.90 -3.72 -3.27
N ASP A 57 -26.52 -2.45 -3.06
CA ASP A 57 -27.24 -1.53 -2.17
C ASP A 57 -28.70 -1.34 -2.60
N VAL A 58 -28.95 -1.15 -3.90
CA VAL A 58 -30.32 -1.04 -4.42
C VAL A 58 -31.11 -2.34 -4.17
N LEU A 59 -30.49 -3.50 -4.38
CA LEU A 59 -31.09 -4.79 -4.09
C LEU A 59 -31.42 -4.94 -2.60
N LEU A 60 -30.49 -4.60 -1.71
CA LEU A 60 -30.68 -4.66 -0.25
C LEU A 60 -31.78 -3.70 0.25
N LYS A 61 -31.99 -2.57 -0.43
CA LYS A 61 -33.10 -1.63 -0.12
C LYS A 61 -34.44 -2.13 -0.62
N ALA A 62 -34.46 -2.85 -1.74
CA ALA A 62 -35.67 -3.42 -2.30
C ALA A 62 -36.11 -4.71 -1.58
N LEU A 63 -35.17 -5.42 -0.95
CA LEU A 63 -35.43 -6.61 -0.16
C LEU A 63 -35.84 -6.27 1.28
N ASN A 64 -36.58 -7.18 1.90
CA ASN A 64 -36.95 -7.12 3.31
C ASN A 64 -36.30 -8.29 4.05
N VAL A 65 -35.70 -7.99 5.21
CA VAL A 65 -35.06 -9.00 6.07
C VAL A 65 -36.02 -10.12 6.46
N ARG A 66 -37.32 -9.81 6.65
CA ARG A 66 -38.36 -10.80 7.00
C ARG A 66 -38.58 -11.82 5.89
N THR A 67 -38.46 -11.42 4.64
CA THR A 67 -38.62 -12.31 3.48
C THR A 67 -37.47 -13.31 3.42
N ILE A 68 -36.25 -12.87 3.73
CA ILE A 68 -35.06 -13.74 3.73
C ILE A 68 -35.05 -14.65 4.95
N GLU A 69 -35.45 -14.10 6.12
CA GLU A 69 -35.65 -14.87 7.34
C GLU A 69 -36.66 -15.99 7.14
N ALA A 70 -37.79 -15.72 6.47
CA ALA A 70 -38.79 -16.75 6.19
C ALA A 70 -38.26 -17.88 5.29
N ALA A 71 -37.32 -17.60 4.39
CA ALA A 71 -36.73 -18.62 3.52
C ALA A 71 -35.62 -19.43 4.18
N MET A 72 -34.79 -18.81 5.01
CA MET A 72 -33.57 -19.46 5.53
C MET A 72 -33.62 -19.78 7.03
N GLY A 73 -34.56 -19.19 7.76
CA GLY A 73 -34.57 -19.16 9.21
C GLY A 73 -33.69 -18.05 9.80
N THR A 74 -34.01 -17.65 11.03
CA THR A 74 -33.41 -16.53 11.76
C THR A 74 -31.88 -16.67 11.91
N GLU A 75 -31.39 -17.82 12.37
CA GLU A 75 -29.97 -18.03 12.65
C GLU A 75 -29.12 -18.06 11.36
N SER A 76 -29.60 -18.74 10.31
CA SER A 76 -28.91 -18.75 9.02
C SER A 76 -28.88 -17.37 8.38
N THR A 77 -29.96 -16.59 8.51
CA THR A 77 -30.03 -15.19 8.04
C THR A 77 -29.02 -14.33 8.79
N LYS A 78 -28.98 -14.44 10.12
CA LYS A 78 -28.01 -13.72 10.95
C LYS A 78 -26.56 -14.02 10.53
N VAL A 79 -26.18 -15.29 10.44
CA VAL A 79 -24.83 -15.71 10.06
C VAL A 79 -24.46 -15.19 8.66
N ALA A 80 -25.40 -15.25 7.71
CA ALA A 80 -25.14 -14.79 6.35
C ALA A 80 -24.98 -13.25 6.28
N LEU A 81 -25.76 -12.50 7.06
CA LEU A 81 -25.61 -11.05 7.18
C LEU A 81 -24.31 -10.65 7.90
N GLU A 82 -23.91 -11.34 8.96
CA GLU A 82 -22.65 -11.11 9.65
C GLU A 82 -21.46 -11.35 8.72
N LYS A 83 -21.49 -12.43 7.93
CA LYS A 83 -20.48 -12.73 6.91
C LYS A 83 -20.43 -11.62 5.86
N LEU A 84 -21.58 -11.21 5.31
CA LEU A 84 -21.62 -10.16 4.29
C LEU A 84 -21.05 -8.84 4.84
N ASN A 85 -21.45 -8.45 6.05
CA ASN A 85 -20.94 -7.27 6.72
C ASN A 85 -19.42 -7.32 6.92
N ASP A 86 -18.87 -8.47 7.33
CA ASP A 86 -17.43 -8.64 7.50
C ASP A 86 -16.67 -8.48 6.18
N LYS A 87 -17.16 -9.11 5.09
CA LYS A 87 -16.55 -9.00 3.76
C LYS A 87 -16.58 -7.57 3.24
N LEU A 88 -17.71 -6.87 3.35
CA LEU A 88 -17.86 -5.46 2.96
C LEU A 88 -16.91 -4.56 3.77
N ARG A 89 -16.84 -4.76 5.09
CA ARG A 89 -15.95 -4.01 5.98
C ARG A 89 -14.48 -4.24 5.64
N ARG A 90 -14.09 -5.49 5.34
CA ARG A 90 -12.71 -5.83 4.95
C ARG A 90 -12.34 -5.19 3.61
N ALA A 91 -13.21 -5.27 2.61
CA ALA A 91 -13.01 -4.59 1.33
C ALA A 91 -12.83 -3.08 1.52
N ARG A 92 -13.70 -2.46 2.34
CA ARG A 92 -13.60 -1.03 2.66
C ARG A 92 -12.29 -0.66 3.35
N LYS A 93 -11.82 -1.50 4.28
CA LYS A 93 -10.53 -1.30 4.97
C LYS A 93 -9.37 -1.34 3.98
N ILE A 94 -9.36 -2.28 3.05
CA ILE A 94 -8.34 -2.39 2.01
C ILE A 94 -8.34 -1.13 1.15
N ILE A 95 -9.50 -0.67 0.68
CA ILE A 95 -9.61 0.55 -0.15
C ILE A 95 -9.21 1.81 0.62
N LYS A 96 -9.53 1.93 1.92
CA LYS A 96 -9.05 3.05 2.73
C LYS A 96 -7.53 3.04 2.87
N ASN A 97 -6.95 1.88 3.14
CA ASN A 97 -5.49 1.72 3.22
C ASN A 97 -4.81 1.95 1.87
N TYR A 98 -5.52 1.67 0.77
CA TYR A 98 -5.08 1.96 -0.59
C TYR A 98 -4.99 3.47 -0.82
N LYS A 99 -6.00 4.24 -0.40
CA LYS A 99 -6.06 5.69 -0.60
C LYS A 99 -5.17 6.49 0.34
N ALA A 100 -5.05 6.07 1.59
CA ALA A 100 -4.27 6.78 2.61
C ALA A 100 -2.76 6.54 2.45
N GLY A 101 -2.38 5.51 1.72
CA GLY A 101 -1.00 5.11 1.57
C GLY A 101 -0.26 5.79 0.43
N SER A 102 1.07 5.64 0.43
CA SER A 102 1.87 6.08 -0.70
C SER A 102 1.52 5.27 -1.95
N ARG A 103 1.40 5.94 -3.09
CA ARG A 103 1.20 5.31 -4.40
C ARG A 103 2.35 4.37 -4.74
N LEU A 104 3.55 4.68 -4.24
CA LEU A 104 4.73 3.83 -4.34
C LEU A 104 4.56 2.47 -3.65
N ARG A 105 4.14 2.46 -2.38
CA ARG A 105 3.83 1.22 -1.68
C ARG A 105 2.72 0.48 -2.39
N PHE A 106 1.71 1.20 -2.88
CA PHE A 106 0.66 0.59 -3.67
C PHE A 106 1.23 -0.09 -4.92
N LEU A 107 2.05 0.57 -5.74
CA LEU A 107 2.62 -0.03 -6.96
C LEU A 107 3.34 -1.36 -6.66
N LEU A 108 4.10 -1.41 -5.56
CA LEU A 108 4.87 -2.58 -5.16
C LEU A 108 4.03 -3.72 -4.59
N HIS A 109 2.94 -3.42 -3.89
CA HIS A 109 2.05 -4.42 -3.28
C HIS A 109 0.71 -4.58 -4.00
N SER A 110 0.56 -3.93 -5.15
CA SER A 110 -0.70 -3.84 -5.90
C SER A 110 -1.22 -5.20 -6.28
N HIS A 111 -0.33 -6.11 -6.71
CA HIS A 111 -0.72 -7.48 -7.05
C HIS A 111 -1.41 -8.20 -5.87
N SER A 112 -0.82 -8.15 -4.67
CA SER A 112 -1.39 -8.80 -3.48
C SER A 112 -2.73 -8.18 -3.08
N VAL A 113 -2.81 -6.85 -3.09
CA VAL A 113 -4.04 -6.10 -2.74
C VAL A 113 -5.16 -6.38 -3.75
N LEU A 114 -4.86 -6.40 -5.04
CA LEU A 114 -5.82 -6.68 -6.11
C LEU A 114 -6.30 -8.13 -6.05
N MET A 115 -5.42 -9.08 -5.76
CA MET A 115 -5.80 -10.48 -5.54
C MET A 115 -6.72 -10.64 -4.33
N GLU A 116 -6.43 -9.96 -3.21
CA GLU A 116 -7.30 -9.97 -2.04
C GLU A 116 -8.68 -9.37 -2.37
N MET A 117 -8.73 -8.27 -3.13
CA MET A 117 -10.00 -7.67 -3.58
C MET A 117 -10.79 -8.58 -4.52
N SER A 118 -10.14 -9.29 -5.44
CA SER A 118 -10.80 -10.30 -6.29
C SER A 118 -11.38 -11.44 -5.47
N GLY A 119 -10.65 -11.93 -4.47
CA GLY A 119 -11.15 -12.92 -3.51
C GLY A 119 -12.38 -12.41 -2.75
N LEU A 120 -12.35 -11.16 -2.28
CA LEU A 120 -13.48 -10.55 -1.58
C LEU A 120 -14.71 -10.35 -2.48
N ALA A 121 -14.54 -9.99 -3.76
CA ALA A 121 -15.65 -9.91 -4.70
C ALA A 121 -16.38 -11.25 -4.84
N LYS A 122 -15.62 -12.35 -4.99
CA LYS A 122 -16.15 -13.72 -5.06
C LYS A 122 -16.79 -14.17 -3.75
N ASP A 123 -16.20 -13.83 -2.60
CA ASP A 123 -16.77 -14.10 -1.29
C ASP A 123 -18.12 -13.39 -1.08
N ILE A 124 -18.21 -12.12 -1.51
CA ILE A 124 -19.46 -11.35 -1.47
C ILE A 124 -20.51 -12.02 -2.37
N ALA A 125 -20.15 -12.37 -3.61
CA ALA A 125 -21.04 -13.07 -4.53
C ALA A 125 -21.58 -14.39 -3.95
N THR A 126 -20.69 -15.18 -3.32
CA THR A 126 -21.04 -16.44 -2.67
C THR A 126 -21.98 -16.22 -1.48
N THR A 127 -21.75 -15.17 -0.70
CA THR A 127 -22.60 -14.83 0.46
C THR A 127 -23.99 -14.39 0.01
N ILE A 128 -24.09 -13.57 -1.03
CA ILE A 128 -25.38 -13.15 -1.61
C ILE A 128 -26.12 -14.36 -2.20
N SER A 129 -25.41 -15.25 -2.89
CA SER A 129 -25.99 -16.47 -3.46
C SER A 129 -26.61 -17.37 -2.38
N SER A 130 -26.06 -17.34 -1.15
CA SER A 130 -26.61 -18.11 -0.03
C SER A 130 -27.96 -17.62 0.47
N PHE A 131 -28.40 -16.39 0.14
CA PHE A 131 -29.70 -15.86 0.55
C PHE A 131 -30.90 -16.57 -0.12
N GLN A 132 -30.64 -17.54 -1.01
CA GLN A 132 -31.64 -18.35 -1.70
C GLN A 132 -32.77 -17.53 -2.35
N LEU A 133 -32.44 -16.35 -2.87
CA LEU A 133 -33.42 -15.42 -3.44
C LEU A 133 -34.18 -16.00 -4.64
N SER A 134 -33.64 -17.03 -5.30
CA SER A 134 -34.32 -17.80 -6.33
C SER A 134 -35.62 -18.46 -5.84
N ASN A 135 -35.64 -18.88 -4.56
CA ASN A 135 -36.71 -19.63 -3.92
C ASN A 135 -37.81 -18.71 -3.35
N LEU A 136 -37.55 -17.40 -3.29
CA LEU A 136 -38.50 -16.41 -2.80
C LEU A 136 -39.54 -16.05 -3.86
N ASP A 137 -40.78 -15.86 -3.44
CA ASP A 137 -41.83 -15.26 -4.26
C ASP A 137 -41.58 -13.73 -4.30
N MET A 138 -40.70 -13.34 -5.21
CA MET A 138 -40.27 -11.96 -5.41
C MET A 138 -40.30 -11.62 -6.90
N ALA A 139 -40.41 -10.33 -7.18
CA ALA A 139 -40.53 -9.83 -8.55
C ALA A 139 -39.34 -10.25 -9.43
N LEU A 140 -39.63 -10.66 -10.68
CA LEU A 140 -38.64 -11.20 -11.62
C LEU A 140 -37.46 -10.25 -11.87
N ASN A 141 -37.73 -8.93 -11.83
CA ASN A 141 -36.70 -7.90 -11.95
C ASN A 141 -35.67 -7.95 -10.81
N LEU A 142 -36.09 -8.25 -9.57
CA LEU A 142 -35.18 -8.38 -8.43
C LEU A 142 -34.35 -9.66 -8.51
N LYS A 143 -34.94 -10.76 -9.01
CA LYS A 143 -34.18 -12.00 -9.28
C LYS A 143 -33.10 -11.77 -10.34
N SER A 144 -33.48 -11.14 -11.45
CA SER A 144 -32.54 -10.77 -12.50
C SER A 144 -31.43 -9.84 -12.00
N MET A 145 -31.77 -8.86 -11.15
CA MET A 145 -30.80 -7.94 -10.55
C MET A 145 -29.81 -8.69 -9.65
N ASN A 146 -30.31 -9.62 -8.82
CA ASN A 146 -29.46 -10.46 -7.98
C ASN A 146 -28.48 -11.30 -8.82
N ASP A 147 -28.98 -11.98 -9.85
CA ASP A 147 -28.16 -12.84 -10.71
C ASP A 147 -27.10 -12.02 -11.46
N GLU A 148 -27.45 -10.81 -11.88
CA GLU A 148 -26.51 -9.88 -12.52
C GLU A 148 -25.41 -9.42 -11.56
N VAL A 149 -25.75 -9.05 -10.32
CA VAL A 149 -24.78 -8.67 -9.28
C VAL A 149 -23.83 -9.82 -8.99
N ILE A 150 -24.35 -11.04 -8.78
CA ILE A 150 -23.55 -12.25 -8.54
C ILE A 150 -22.62 -12.52 -9.71
N LYS A 151 -23.13 -12.46 -10.95
CA LYS A 151 -22.34 -12.69 -12.16
C LYS A 151 -21.19 -11.68 -12.28
N LYS A 152 -21.48 -10.38 -12.14
CA LYS A 152 -20.48 -9.31 -12.22
C LYS A 152 -19.37 -9.51 -11.18
N LEU A 153 -19.75 -9.75 -9.91
CA LEU A 153 -18.78 -9.95 -8.83
C LEU A 153 -17.92 -11.21 -9.01
N ASN A 154 -18.49 -12.30 -9.55
CA ASN A 154 -17.75 -13.53 -9.83
C ASN A 154 -16.78 -13.40 -11.01
N SER A 155 -17.15 -12.62 -12.03
CA SER A 155 -16.30 -12.37 -13.20
C SER A 155 -15.25 -11.28 -12.97
N MET A 156 -15.22 -10.63 -11.80
CA MET A 156 -14.27 -9.55 -11.53
C MET A 156 -12.84 -10.06 -11.41
N GLU A 157 -12.00 -9.60 -12.33
CA GLU A 157 -10.57 -9.77 -12.30
C GLU A 157 -9.89 -8.43 -12.04
N PHE A 158 -9.36 -8.29 -10.83
CA PHE A 158 -8.52 -7.15 -10.49
C PHE A 158 -7.11 -7.46 -11.00
N SER A 159 -6.82 -7.03 -12.23
CA SER A 159 -5.48 -7.11 -12.81
C SER A 159 -4.79 -5.74 -12.76
N MET A 160 -3.47 -5.76 -12.64
CA MET A 160 -2.67 -4.55 -12.83
C MET A 160 -2.61 -4.23 -14.32
N ALA A 161 -2.80 -2.96 -14.69
CA ALA A 161 -2.53 -2.52 -16.05
C ALA A 161 -1.09 -2.90 -16.45
N ALA A 162 -0.89 -3.29 -17.71
CA ALA A 162 0.41 -3.76 -18.20
C ALA A 162 1.54 -2.73 -17.98
N ALA A 163 1.21 -1.44 -18.09
CA ALA A 163 2.12 -0.34 -17.77
C ALA A 163 2.51 -0.34 -16.28
N THR A 164 1.54 -0.40 -15.37
CA THR A 164 1.76 -0.50 -13.91
C THR A 164 2.64 -1.70 -13.55
N LYS A 165 2.35 -2.87 -14.16
CA LYS A 165 3.11 -4.12 -13.93
C LYS A 165 4.56 -4.01 -14.40
N LYS A 166 4.78 -3.42 -15.58
CA LYS A 166 6.12 -3.18 -16.11
C LYS A 166 6.92 -2.26 -15.18
N ILE A 167 6.30 -1.19 -14.69
CA ILE A 167 6.95 -0.23 -13.79
C ILE A 167 7.30 -0.90 -12.45
N ALA A 168 6.39 -1.67 -11.86
CA ALA A 168 6.66 -2.41 -10.62
C ALA A 168 7.86 -3.38 -10.76
N LEU A 169 7.90 -4.15 -11.85
CA LEU A 169 9.02 -5.06 -12.14
C LEU A 169 10.35 -4.31 -12.34
N GLU A 170 10.32 -3.17 -13.03
CA GLU A 170 11.51 -2.35 -13.24
C GLU A 170 12.00 -1.72 -11.93
N ILE A 171 11.10 -1.35 -11.01
CA ILE A 171 11.46 -0.89 -9.67
C ILE A 171 12.11 -2.04 -8.88
N GLU A 172 11.49 -3.21 -8.86
CA GLU A 172 11.99 -4.38 -8.14
C GLU A 172 13.37 -4.84 -8.65
N ASN A 173 13.56 -4.82 -9.97
CA ASN A 173 14.86 -5.08 -10.61
C ASN A 173 15.90 -4.02 -10.21
N SER A 174 15.51 -2.74 -10.18
CA SER A 174 16.41 -1.63 -9.80
C SER A 174 16.82 -1.69 -8.32
N VAL A 175 15.92 -2.16 -7.44
CA VAL A 175 16.20 -2.41 -6.02
C VAL A 175 17.13 -3.62 -5.85
N SER A 176 16.90 -4.69 -6.61
CA SER A 176 17.69 -5.93 -6.53
C SER A 176 19.12 -5.79 -7.07
N GLN A 177 19.37 -4.88 -8.02
CA GLN A 177 20.68 -4.72 -8.67
C GLN A 177 21.70 -3.86 -7.90
N SER A 178 21.44 -3.48 -6.64
CA SER A 178 22.36 -2.80 -5.71
C SER A 178 22.94 -1.42 -6.12
N SER A 179 22.34 -0.37 -5.53
CA SER A 179 22.92 0.72 -4.73
C SER A 179 24.02 1.67 -5.24
N ARG A 180 24.59 1.55 -6.45
CA ARG A 180 25.70 2.44 -6.87
C ARG A 180 25.50 3.35 -8.07
N ASN A 181 24.37 3.25 -8.77
CA ASN A 181 24.10 4.13 -9.91
C ASN A 181 23.03 5.18 -9.56
N ARG A 182 23.50 6.40 -9.30
CA ARG A 182 22.68 7.62 -9.21
C ARG A 182 21.72 7.76 -10.40
N GLU A 183 22.17 7.34 -11.58
CA GLU A 183 21.38 7.33 -12.81
C GLU A 183 20.18 6.37 -12.74
N ASN A 184 20.31 5.24 -12.03
CA ASN A 184 19.21 4.29 -11.85
C ASN A 184 18.15 4.84 -10.90
N ALA A 185 18.54 5.57 -9.85
CA ALA A 185 17.60 6.14 -8.89
C ALA A 185 16.84 7.37 -9.46
N VAL A 186 17.46 8.16 -10.34
CA VAL A 186 16.77 9.23 -11.08
C VAL A 186 15.79 8.66 -12.10
N LYS A 187 16.21 7.66 -12.90
CA LYS A 187 15.31 6.94 -13.83
C LYS A 187 14.18 6.23 -13.09
N LEU A 188 14.44 5.75 -11.88
CA LEU A 188 13.42 5.17 -11.01
C LEU A 188 12.38 6.22 -10.62
N LEU A 189 12.82 7.39 -10.16
CA LEU A 189 11.94 8.51 -9.80
C LEU A 189 11.10 9.02 -10.98
N GLU A 190 11.68 9.10 -12.18
CA GLU A 190 10.97 9.47 -13.40
C GLU A 190 9.86 8.46 -13.75
N LYS A 191 10.16 7.16 -13.67
CA LYS A 191 9.18 6.09 -13.91
C LYS A 191 8.10 6.03 -12.83
N ILE A 192 8.45 6.35 -11.59
CA ILE A 192 7.49 6.49 -10.49
C ILE A 192 6.57 7.69 -10.76
N ALA A 193 7.11 8.85 -11.18
CA ALA A 193 6.31 10.02 -11.52
C ALA A 193 5.34 9.74 -12.68
N GLU A 194 5.82 9.02 -13.70
CA GLU A 194 5.02 8.55 -14.83
C GLU A 194 3.89 7.61 -14.39
N ALA A 195 4.18 6.63 -13.51
CA ALA A 195 3.17 5.71 -12.97
C ALA A 195 2.11 6.40 -12.10
N VAL A 196 2.54 7.44 -11.38
CA VAL A 196 1.70 8.22 -10.47
C VAL A 196 0.81 9.21 -11.23
N GLY A 197 1.00 9.39 -12.53
CA GLY A 197 0.26 10.35 -13.35
C GLY A 197 0.56 11.80 -12.98
N ALA A 198 1.71 12.02 -12.35
CA ALA A 198 2.21 13.35 -12.05
C ALA A 198 3.19 13.74 -13.17
N ASP A 199 2.81 14.72 -13.98
CA ASP A 199 3.84 15.55 -14.62
C ASP A 199 4.86 15.93 -13.55
N ALA A 200 6.15 15.81 -13.87
CA ALA A 200 7.30 15.65 -12.99
C ALA A 200 7.46 16.77 -11.94
N ASN A 201 6.53 16.84 -10.99
CA ASN A 201 6.47 17.85 -9.96
C ASN A 201 7.17 17.29 -8.72
N ALA A 202 8.36 17.83 -8.44
CA ALA A 202 9.18 17.45 -7.30
C ALA A 202 8.43 17.48 -5.95
N SER A 203 7.39 18.31 -5.82
CA SER A 203 6.52 18.38 -4.63
C SER A 203 5.66 17.13 -4.41
N LEU A 204 5.15 16.51 -5.48
CA LEU A 204 4.37 15.26 -5.38
C LEU A 204 5.28 14.09 -5.00
N VAL A 205 6.47 14.02 -5.59
CA VAL A 205 7.49 13.03 -5.24
C VAL A 205 7.89 13.15 -3.77
N GLN A 206 8.13 14.37 -3.27
CA GLN A 206 8.43 14.60 -1.85
C GLN A 206 7.27 14.20 -0.93
N THR A 207 6.03 14.46 -1.33
CA THR A 207 4.83 14.06 -0.55
C THR A 207 4.73 12.53 -0.48
N GLU A 208 4.90 11.83 -1.60
CA GLU A 208 4.87 10.36 -1.66
C GLU A 208 5.99 9.71 -0.82
N LEU A 209 7.18 10.32 -0.80
CA LEU A 209 8.30 9.87 0.03
C LEU A 209 8.06 10.08 1.53
N ALA A 210 7.40 11.16 1.91
CA ALA A 210 7.00 11.42 3.30
C ALA A 210 5.96 10.39 3.76
N LEU A 211 4.96 10.10 2.92
CA LEU A 211 3.96 9.04 3.18
C LEU A 211 4.63 7.67 3.32
N LEU A 212 5.56 7.33 2.43
CA LEU A 212 6.28 6.05 2.48
C LEU A 212 7.14 5.91 3.76
N LYS A 213 7.72 7.01 4.27
CA LYS A 213 8.42 7.04 5.56
C LYS A 213 7.47 6.74 6.72
N GLN A 214 6.32 7.41 6.76
CA GLN A 214 5.30 7.17 7.78
C GLN A 214 4.82 5.71 7.75
N GLU A 215 4.56 5.15 6.57
CA GLU A 215 4.11 3.77 6.41
C GLU A 215 5.13 2.76 6.91
N ARG A 216 6.43 3.00 6.69
CA ARG A 216 7.51 2.16 7.24
C ARG A 216 7.45 2.16 8.77
N GLU A 217 7.34 3.34 9.39
CA GLU A 217 7.29 3.48 10.85
C GLU A 217 6.04 2.78 11.43
N GLU A 218 4.90 2.87 10.76
CA GLU A 218 3.69 2.13 11.13
C GLU A 218 3.88 0.60 11.03
N MET A 219 4.60 0.11 10.02
CA MET A 219 4.89 -1.32 9.87
C MET A 219 5.86 -1.85 10.92
N GLU A 220 6.84 -1.04 11.34
CA GLU A 220 7.73 -1.35 12.47
C GLU A 220 6.94 -1.47 13.78
N ILE A 221 6.01 -0.54 14.04
CA ILE A 221 5.09 -0.59 15.20
C ILE A 221 4.21 -1.85 15.14
N GLN A 222 3.74 -2.23 13.95
CA GLN A 222 2.93 -3.43 13.72
C GLN A 222 3.73 -4.75 13.73
N LYS A 223 5.05 -4.71 14.00
CA LYS A 223 5.96 -5.87 13.99
C LYS A 223 6.04 -6.61 12.64
N LYS A 224 5.74 -5.92 11.53
CA LYS A 224 5.86 -6.43 10.16
C LYS A 224 7.27 -6.18 9.63
N GLN A 225 8.24 -6.93 10.17
CA GLN A 225 9.66 -6.65 9.94
C GLN A 225 10.12 -6.87 8.49
N ALA A 226 9.54 -7.83 7.77
CA ALA A 226 9.91 -8.09 6.38
C ALA A 226 9.49 -6.94 5.46
N GLU A 227 8.27 -6.44 5.64
CA GLU A 227 7.70 -5.35 4.87
C GLU A 227 8.37 -4.00 5.22
N ALA A 228 8.69 -3.77 6.50
CA ALA A 228 9.46 -2.60 6.93
C ALA A 228 10.88 -2.59 6.34
N LEU A 229 11.53 -3.75 6.23
CA LEU A 229 12.85 -3.89 5.61
C LEU A 229 12.81 -3.58 4.11
N GLN A 230 11.80 -4.08 3.39
CA GLN A 230 11.61 -3.80 1.96
C GLN A 230 11.42 -2.29 1.72
N LEU A 231 10.58 -1.62 2.53
CA LEU A 231 10.41 -0.17 2.45
C LEU A 231 11.70 0.59 2.79
N SER A 232 12.47 0.12 3.76
CA SER A 232 13.76 0.71 4.12
C SER A 232 14.79 0.66 2.99
N GLN A 233 14.85 -0.47 2.28
CA GLN A 233 15.74 -0.65 1.11
C GLN A 233 15.34 0.28 -0.04
N LEU A 234 14.04 0.40 -0.31
CA LEU A 234 13.51 1.33 -1.30
C LEU A 234 13.83 2.79 -0.93
N MET A 235 13.60 3.18 0.34
CA MET A 235 13.93 4.53 0.82
C MET A 235 15.42 4.83 0.66
N GLN A 236 16.30 3.90 1.02
CA GLN A 236 17.74 4.08 0.88
C GLN A 236 18.15 4.32 -0.58
N LEU A 237 17.51 3.63 -1.53
CA LEU A 237 17.74 3.85 -2.96
C LEU A 237 17.28 5.24 -3.40
N LEU A 238 16.11 5.69 -2.95
CA LEU A 238 15.53 6.98 -3.33
C LEU A 238 16.30 8.18 -2.72
N TYR A 239 16.73 8.08 -1.46
CA TYR A 239 17.53 9.12 -0.78
C TYR A 239 19.01 9.15 -1.19
N SER A 240 19.48 8.15 -1.95
CA SER A 240 20.82 8.20 -2.56
C SER A 240 20.94 9.23 -3.69
N THR A 241 19.82 9.83 -4.09
CA THR A 241 19.78 10.95 -5.05
C THR A 241 19.89 12.28 -4.29
N GLU A 242 20.84 13.15 -4.65
CA GLU A 242 20.96 14.53 -4.09
C GLU A 242 19.72 15.42 -4.32
N ILE A 243 18.70 14.91 -4.99
CA ILE A 243 17.45 15.58 -5.35
C ILE A 243 16.43 15.51 -4.20
N VAL A 244 16.57 14.52 -3.31
CA VAL A 244 15.66 14.32 -2.18
C VAL A 244 16.37 14.69 -0.87
N PRO A 245 16.00 15.78 -0.20
CA PRO A 245 16.54 16.06 1.12
C PRO A 245 16.11 14.95 2.10
N SER A 246 17.09 14.22 2.62
CA SER A 246 16.88 13.24 3.68
C SER A 246 16.28 13.94 4.91
N PRO A 247 15.15 13.47 5.46
CA PRO A 247 14.61 14.03 6.68
C PRO A 247 15.59 13.71 7.82
N ARG A 248 16.29 14.75 8.29
CA ARG A 248 17.17 14.67 9.46
C ARG A 248 16.33 14.19 10.64
N ASN A 249 16.52 12.93 11.05
CA ASN A 249 16.03 12.44 12.32
C ASN A 249 16.88 13.10 13.42
N GLU A 250 16.34 14.10 14.10
CA GLU A 250 17.03 14.80 15.19
C GLU A 250 17.17 13.96 16.48
N GLU A 251 16.63 12.73 16.51
CA GLU A 251 16.67 11.88 17.72
C GLU A 251 17.59 10.66 17.61
N ALA A 252 18.33 10.50 16.49
CA ALA A 252 19.37 9.47 16.33
C ALA A 252 20.78 10.08 16.20
N SER A 253 21.02 11.20 16.89
CA SER A 253 22.27 11.93 16.85
C SER A 253 23.36 11.28 17.73
N THR A 254 23.95 10.17 17.26
CA THR A 254 25.30 9.82 17.75
C THR A 254 26.26 9.22 16.71
N TYR A 255 25.84 8.68 15.56
CA TYR A 255 26.82 8.00 14.66
C TYR A 255 26.70 8.21 13.14
N HIS A 256 26.07 9.28 12.68
CA HIS A 256 26.17 9.68 11.26
C HIS A 256 26.79 11.06 11.09
N LYS A 257 28.12 11.11 11.22
CA LYS A 257 28.89 12.16 10.54
C LYS A 257 28.69 11.98 9.04
N GLN A 258 27.89 12.85 8.44
CA GLN A 258 27.89 13.10 7.00
C GLN A 258 29.31 13.44 6.59
N TYR A 259 29.98 12.49 5.94
CA TYR A 259 31.20 12.82 5.22
C TYR A 259 30.81 13.33 3.84
N PRO A 260 31.23 14.54 3.45
CA PRO A 260 31.05 15.03 2.08
C PRO A 260 31.68 14.02 1.11
N ILE A 261 31.06 13.80 -0.05
CA ILE A 261 31.49 12.82 -1.09
C ILE A 261 33.00 12.94 -1.44
N GLY A 262 33.63 14.09 -1.19
CA GLY A 262 35.09 14.27 -1.28
C GLY A 262 35.95 13.48 -0.27
N SER A 263 35.37 12.85 0.76
CA SER A 263 36.10 12.08 1.78
C SER A 263 36.48 10.67 1.33
N PHE A 264 35.86 10.16 0.26
CA PHE A 264 36.10 8.82 -0.27
C PHE A 264 37.09 8.83 -1.43
N ILE A 265 37.46 10.02 -1.91
CA ILE A 265 38.48 10.20 -2.93
C ILE A 265 39.83 10.40 -2.23
N CYS A 266 40.80 9.57 -2.56
CA CYS A 266 42.16 9.69 -2.06
C CYS A 266 42.72 11.07 -2.50
N PRO A 267 43.15 11.93 -1.57
CA PRO A 267 43.69 13.25 -1.95
C PRO A 267 44.97 13.17 -2.79
N LEU A 268 45.67 12.03 -2.77
CA LEU A 268 46.93 11.77 -3.48
C LEU A 268 46.71 11.28 -4.91
N CYS A 269 45.96 10.19 -5.11
CA CYS A 269 45.72 9.63 -6.45
C CYS A 269 44.47 10.16 -7.13
N LYS A 270 43.62 10.95 -6.44
CA LYS A 270 42.35 11.48 -6.95
C LYS A 270 41.33 10.42 -7.40
N GLU A 271 41.56 9.17 -7.02
CA GLU A 271 40.67 8.04 -7.24
C GLU A 271 39.94 7.65 -5.95
N MET A 272 38.86 6.90 -6.09
CA MET A 272 38.12 6.37 -4.94
C MET A 272 38.98 5.37 -4.17
N MET A 273 39.08 5.55 -2.86
CA MET A 273 39.83 4.65 -1.98
C MET A 273 39.12 3.29 -1.87
N VAL A 274 39.83 2.22 -2.18
CA VAL A 274 39.40 0.83 -2.01
C VAL A 274 39.92 0.27 -0.68
N ASP A 275 41.11 0.69 -0.24
CA ASP A 275 41.72 0.33 1.06
C ASP A 275 42.18 1.60 1.81
N PRO A 276 41.24 2.33 2.45
CA PRO A 276 41.53 3.60 3.11
C PRO A 276 42.32 3.41 4.42
N VAL A 277 43.42 4.15 4.53
CA VAL A 277 44.26 4.27 5.73
C VAL A 277 44.11 5.67 6.32
N ALA A 278 43.60 5.74 7.54
CA ALA A 278 43.53 6.98 8.30
C ALA A 278 44.90 7.34 8.88
N VAL A 279 45.28 8.61 8.78
CA VAL A 279 46.51 9.16 9.38
C VAL A 279 46.17 10.24 10.39
N PHE A 280 47.12 10.57 11.28
CA PHE A 280 46.91 11.48 12.42
C PHE A 280 46.37 12.87 12.05
N CYS A 281 46.53 13.33 10.80
CA CYS A 281 45.95 14.61 10.35
C CYS A 281 44.44 14.55 10.05
N GLY A 282 43.74 13.48 10.43
CA GLY A 282 42.29 13.34 10.30
C GLY A 282 41.79 13.07 8.88
N HIS A 283 42.69 12.72 7.96
CA HIS A 283 42.37 12.37 6.57
C HIS A 283 42.63 10.88 6.31
N SER A 284 41.87 10.31 5.38
CA SER A 284 42.06 8.95 4.87
C SER A 284 42.70 9.00 3.48
N PHE A 285 43.61 8.06 3.22
CA PHE A 285 44.31 7.90 1.94
C PHE A 285 44.28 6.45 1.49
N GLU A 286 44.31 6.18 0.19
CA GLU A 286 44.49 4.82 -0.33
C GLU A 286 45.84 4.25 0.15
N ARG A 287 45.86 3.02 0.66
CA ARG A 287 47.04 2.39 1.29
C ARG A 287 48.25 2.42 0.37
N ASN A 288 48.07 2.09 -0.90
CA ASN A 288 49.17 2.08 -1.86
C ASN A 288 49.69 3.50 -2.13
N ALA A 289 48.78 4.46 -2.33
CA ALA A 289 49.13 5.85 -2.60
C ALA A 289 49.87 6.52 -1.43
N ILE A 290 49.47 6.25 -0.18
CA ILE A 290 50.16 6.84 0.99
C ILE A 290 51.51 6.16 1.26
N ARG A 291 51.62 4.85 0.98
CA ARG A 291 52.87 4.12 1.11
C ARG A 291 53.92 4.66 0.14
N GLU A 292 53.58 4.76 -1.15
CA GLU A 292 54.45 5.35 -2.18
C GLU A 292 54.83 6.80 -1.84
N TYR A 293 53.88 7.59 -1.31
CA TYR A 293 54.15 8.97 -0.91
C TYR A 293 55.18 9.06 0.23
N LEU A 294 55.08 8.18 1.24
CA LEU A 294 56.03 8.10 2.35
C LEU A 294 57.40 7.57 1.90
N GLU A 295 57.42 6.55 1.03
CA GLU A 295 58.63 5.97 0.45
C GLU A 295 59.38 6.98 -0.44
N SER A 296 58.66 7.92 -1.07
CA SER A 296 59.26 9.06 -1.80
C SER A 296 59.90 10.15 -0.91
N GLY A 297 59.97 9.92 0.40
CA GLY A 297 60.58 10.83 1.38
C GLY A 297 59.72 12.03 1.78
N LYS A 298 58.43 12.05 1.43
CA LYS A 298 57.54 13.19 1.68
C LYS A 298 56.78 13.04 3.02
N LYS A 299 56.72 14.12 3.81
CA LYS A 299 56.02 14.14 5.12
C LYS A 299 54.53 14.46 4.99
N ILE A 300 53.69 13.73 5.72
CA ILE A 300 52.21 13.90 5.78
C ILE A 300 51.81 15.33 6.22
N ALA A 301 52.59 15.96 7.10
CA ALA A 301 52.35 17.33 7.57
C ALA A 301 52.27 18.39 6.45
N ARG A 302 52.84 18.13 5.26
CA ARG A 302 52.76 19.05 4.11
C ARG A 302 51.43 18.97 3.36
N LEU A 303 50.68 17.87 3.47
CA LEU A 303 49.36 17.70 2.83
C LEU A 303 48.27 18.50 3.56
N ALA A 304 48.31 18.50 4.90
CA ALA A 304 47.37 19.26 5.73
C ALA A 304 47.42 20.77 5.47
N LYS A 305 48.58 21.33 5.11
CA LYS A 305 48.75 22.76 4.78
C LYS A 305 48.24 23.16 3.40
N LYS A 306 48.15 22.23 2.44
CA LYS A 306 47.69 22.55 1.07
C LYS A 306 46.16 22.58 0.97
N SER A 307 45.45 21.73 1.72
CA SER A 307 43.98 21.69 1.69
C SER A 307 43.33 22.94 2.28
N PHE A 308 44.00 23.61 3.24
CA PHE A 308 43.49 24.84 3.86
C PHE A 308 43.56 26.07 2.93
N LYS A 309 44.38 26.04 1.87
CA LYS A 309 44.52 27.15 0.90
C LYS A 309 43.52 27.11 -0.26
N VAL A 310 42.76 26.01 -0.41
CA VAL A 310 41.76 25.85 -1.49
C VAL A 310 40.36 26.25 -1.02
N TRP A 311 40.19 26.47 0.29
CA TRP A 311 38.93 26.84 0.95
C TRP A 311 39.00 28.22 1.63
N SER A 312 39.81 29.12 1.07
CA SER A 312 39.92 30.54 1.44
C SER A 312 39.95 31.37 0.18
#